data_AF-A0A3B1J7R3-F1
#
_entry.id   AF-A0A3B1J7R3-F1
#
_cell.length_a   1.000
_cell.length_b   1.000
_cell.length_c   1.000
_cell.angle_alpha   90.00
_cell.angle_beta   90.00
_cell.angle_gamma   90.00
#
_symmetry.space_group_name_H-M   'P 1'
#
loop_
_entity.id
_entity.type
_entity.pdbx_description
1 polymer ?
#
loop_
_entity_poly.entity_id
_entity_poly.type
_entity_poly.pdbx_seq_one_letter_code
_entity_poly.pdbx_strand_id
1 'polypeptide(L)'
;MNVSNLRAVVFGGKFSGKTSLINTLFGKELLQNQKRTAQCQKHQGNVYGRELTLVDTPGWWKDFPLSETATFLKKELIQGVSLVNPGPHAIVVGKKHGFS
;
A
#
# COMPACT_ATOMS: atom_id res chain seq x y z
N MET A 1 27.29 -1.05 -8.87
CA MET A 1 26.84 -1.54 -7.54
C MET A 1 25.46 -2.16 -7.73
N ASN A 2 25.27 -3.41 -7.31
CA ASN A 2 23.96 -4.07 -7.38
C ASN A 2 23.05 -3.46 -6.30
N VAL A 3 22.25 -2.46 -6.65
CA VAL A 3 21.32 -1.86 -5.68
C VAL A 3 20.16 -2.84 -5.53
N SER A 4 20.12 -3.55 -4.40
CA SER A 4 19.07 -4.53 -4.13
C SER A 4 17.68 -3.87 -4.20
N ASN A 5 16.80 -4.44 -5.01
CA ASN A 5 15.39 -4.04 -5.11
C ASN A 5 14.73 -4.09 -3.72
N LEU A 6 14.18 -2.97 -3.26
CA LEU A 6 13.38 -2.92 -2.02
C LEU A 6 11.92 -3.21 -2.35
N ARG A 7 11.25 -3.96 -1.48
CA ARG A 7 9.85 -4.40 -1.66
C ARG A 7 9.10 -4.19 -0.37
N ALA A 8 7.94 -3.57 -0.42
CA ALA A 8 7.08 -3.42 0.75
C ALA A 8 5.60 -3.46 0.37
N VAL A 9 4.76 -3.76 1.35
CA VAL A 9 3.30 -3.67 1.26
C VAL A 9 2.81 -2.59 2.22
N VAL A 10 1.90 -1.74 1.75
CA VAL A 10 1.36 -0.61 2.52
C VAL A 10 -0.06 -0.96 2.98
N PHE A 11 -0.22 -1.18 4.27
CA PHE A 11 -1.50 -1.48 4.93
C PHE A 11 -2.03 -0.27 5.72
N GLY A 12 -3.31 -0.29 6.07
CA GLY A 12 -3.93 0.75 6.91
C GLY A 12 -5.41 0.96 6.60
N GLY A 13 -6.11 1.63 7.52
CA GLY A 13 -7.52 1.95 7.36
C GLY A 13 -7.82 2.83 6.13
N LYS A 14 -9.10 3.01 5.82
CA LYS A 14 -9.53 3.98 4.81
C LYS A 14 -9.03 5.38 5.17
N PHE A 15 -8.67 6.14 4.13
CA PHE A 15 -8.18 7.52 4.25
C PHE A 15 -6.90 7.70 5.10
N SER A 16 -6.11 6.64 5.30
CA SER A 16 -4.88 6.70 6.10
C SER A 16 -3.65 7.22 5.35
N GLY A 17 -3.81 7.68 4.10
CA GLY A 17 -2.74 8.29 3.31
C GLY A 17 -1.85 7.33 2.52
N LYS A 18 -2.15 6.02 2.49
CA LYS A 18 -1.34 4.99 1.79
C LYS A 18 -1.05 5.34 0.32
N THR A 19 -2.11 5.57 -0.44
CA THR A 19 -2.05 5.95 -1.86
C THR A 19 -1.30 7.26 -2.06
N SER A 20 -1.47 8.23 -1.15
CA SER A 20 -0.74 9.50 -1.18
C SER A 20 0.76 9.30 -0.99
N LEU A 21 1.17 8.46 -0.02
CA LEU A 21 2.58 8.12 0.21
C LEU A 21 3.22 7.51 -1.04
N ILE A 22 2.51 6.59 -1.70
CA ILE A 22 2.96 5.93 -2.92
C ILE A 22 3.09 6.96 -4.06
N ASN A 23 2.12 7.85 -4.23
CA ASN A 23 2.17 8.92 -5.23
C ASN A 23 3.38 9.85 -5.02
N THR A 24 3.65 10.22 -3.76
CA THR A 24 4.81 11.06 -3.41
C THR A 24 6.13 10.39 -3.82
N LEU A 25 6.27 9.07 -3.63
CA LEU A 25 7.51 8.36 -3.93
C LEU A 25 7.72 8.12 -5.44
N PHE A 26 6.65 7.79 -6.18
CA PHE A 26 6.76 7.47 -7.61
C PHE A 26 6.53 8.67 -8.54
N GLY A 27 6.36 9.88 -7.99
CA GLY A 27 6.43 11.13 -8.74
C GLY A 27 5.36 11.29 -9.83
N LYS A 28 4.15 10.76 -9.62
CA LYS A 28 3.07 10.84 -10.60
C LYS A 28 1.71 11.14 -9.97
N GLU A 29 0.89 11.84 -10.75
CA GLU A 29 -0.58 11.86 -10.63
C GLU A 29 -1.23 10.51 -11.01
N LEU A 30 -0.53 9.37 -10.83
CA LEU A 30 -0.98 8.03 -11.27
C LEU A 30 -2.38 7.68 -10.79
N LEU A 31 -2.81 8.28 -9.67
CA LEU A 31 -4.00 7.90 -8.92
C LEU A 31 -4.88 9.12 -8.59
N GLN A 32 -4.71 10.27 -9.27
CA GLN A 32 -5.48 11.49 -8.97
C GLN A 32 -7.01 11.30 -9.03
N ASN A 33 -7.49 10.37 -9.84
CA ASN A 33 -8.90 10.03 -9.94
C ASN A 33 -9.30 8.78 -9.12
N GLN A 34 -8.35 8.10 -8.46
CA GLN A 34 -8.66 6.97 -7.60
C GLN A 34 -9.10 7.47 -6.21
N LYS A 35 -10.41 7.66 -6.07
CA LYS A 35 -11.04 7.95 -4.76
C LYS A 35 -10.88 6.81 -3.75
N ARG A 36 -10.65 5.56 -4.22
CA ARG A 36 -10.53 4.36 -3.38
C ARG A 36 -9.74 3.25 -4.07
N THR A 37 -8.74 2.71 -3.38
CA THR A 37 -8.10 1.43 -3.72
C THR A 37 -9.06 0.28 -3.39
N ALA A 38 -9.70 -0.30 -4.42
CA ALA A 38 -10.64 -1.42 -4.26
C ALA A 38 -9.96 -2.80 -4.36
N GLN A 39 -8.82 -2.86 -5.04
CA GLN A 39 -7.97 -4.03 -5.20
C GLN A 39 -6.51 -3.64 -4.96
N CYS A 40 -5.67 -4.58 -4.57
CA CYS A 40 -4.24 -4.33 -4.38
C CYS A 40 -3.57 -3.90 -5.68
N GLN A 41 -2.72 -2.87 -5.60
CA GLN A 41 -2.02 -2.32 -6.77
C GLN A 41 -0.52 -2.33 -6.53
N LYS A 42 0.21 -2.95 -7.45
CA LYS A 42 1.68 -3.02 -7.42
C LYS A 42 2.26 -1.87 -8.22
N HIS A 43 3.19 -1.14 -7.60
CA HIS A 43 3.92 -0.02 -8.16
C HIS A 43 5.42 -0.31 -8.12
N GLN A 44 6.11 -0.10 -9.24
CA GLN A 44 7.54 -0.34 -9.37
C GLN A 44 8.22 0.83 -10.07
N GLY A 45 9.43 1.17 -9.61
CA GLY A 45 10.20 2.26 -10.21
C GLY A 45 11.48 2.57 -9.43
N ASN A 46 12.33 3.42 -10.01
CA ASN A 46 13.51 3.94 -9.34
C ASN A 46 13.12 5.15 -8.47
N VAL A 47 13.41 5.07 -7.18
CA VAL A 47 13.16 6.12 -6.19
C VAL A 47 14.48 6.43 -5.49
N TYR A 48 14.97 7.65 -5.63
CA TYR A 48 16.26 8.10 -5.08
C TYR A 48 17.44 7.16 -5.40
N GLY A 49 17.52 6.65 -6.63
CA GLY A 49 18.61 5.77 -7.08
C GLY A 49 18.44 4.30 -6.68
N ARG A 50 17.32 3.92 -6.04
CA ARG A 50 17.02 2.54 -5.64
C ARG A 50 15.77 2.02 -6.34
N GLU A 51 15.82 0.79 -6.84
CA GLU A 51 14.63 0.13 -7.35
C GLU A 51 13.68 -0.22 -6.18
N LEU A 52 12.45 0.27 -6.27
CA LEU A 52 11.44 0.12 -5.23
C LEU A 52 10.17 -0.51 -5.82
N THR A 53 9.65 -1.52 -5.13
CA THR A 53 8.32 -2.11 -5.34
C THR A 53 7.45 -1.82 -4.12
N LEU A 54 6.33 -1.13 -4.30
CA LEU A 54 5.31 -0.95 -3.27
C LEU A 54 3.98 -1.54 -3.72
N VAL A 55 3.27 -2.19 -2.81
CA VAL A 55 1.89 -2.61 -3.03
C VAL A 55 0.95 -1.74 -2.19
N ASP A 56 0.07 -0.98 -2.84
CA ASP A 56 -1.06 -0.31 -2.18
C ASP A 56 -2.15 -1.35 -1.91
N THR A 57 -2.69 -1.38 -0.69
CA THR A 57 -3.78 -2.29 -0.35
C THR A 57 -5.09 -1.53 -0.11
N PRO A 58 -6.25 -2.17 -0.32
CA PRO A 58 -7.52 -1.61 0.11
C PRO A 58 -7.54 -1.32 1.62
N GLY A 59 -8.24 -0.26 2.01
CA GLY A 59 -8.36 0.13 3.42
C GLY A 59 -9.56 -0.50 4.13
N TRP A 60 -9.35 -0.94 5.37
CA TRP A 60 -10.43 -1.36 6.26
C TRP A 60 -11.12 -0.19 6.96
N TRP A 61 -12.33 -0.42 7.47
CA TRP A 61 -12.99 0.53 8.35
C TRP A 61 -12.32 0.46 9.72
N LYS A 62 -11.77 1.59 10.18
CA LYS A 62 -11.01 1.68 11.43
C LYS A 62 -11.87 1.49 12.68
N ASP A 63 -13.18 1.74 12.56
CA ASP A 63 -14.14 1.72 13.67
C ASP A 63 -14.70 0.31 13.93
N PHE A 64 -14.31 -0.68 13.13
CA PHE A 64 -14.74 -2.07 13.25
C PHE A 64 -13.53 -3.00 13.40
N PRO A 65 -13.65 -4.09 14.18
CA PRO A 65 -12.64 -5.13 14.23
C PRO A 65 -12.29 -5.70 12.85
N LEU A 66 -11.03 -6.10 12.65
CA LEU A 66 -10.63 -6.80 11.42
C LEU A 66 -11.35 -8.14 11.24
N SER A 67 -11.82 -8.77 12.32
CA SER A 67 -12.66 -9.97 12.27
C SER A 67 -13.98 -9.74 11.54
N GLU A 68 -14.56 -8.55 11.68
CA GLU A 68 -15.83 -8.14 11.05
C GLU A 68 -15.66 -7.55 9.64
N THR A 69 -14.42 -7.37 9.21
CA THR A 69 -14.11 -6.92 7.85
C THR A 69 -14.58 -7.96 6.82
N ALA A 70 -15.21 -7.47 5.75
CA ALA A 70 -15.72 -8.29 4.65
C ALA A 70 -14.67 -9.29 4.13
N THR A 71 -15.08 -10.53 3.86
CA THR A 71 -14.19 -11.61 3.40
C THR A 71 -13.39 -11.23 2.15
N PHE A 72 -13.99 -10.50 1.22
CA PHE A 72 -13.30 -9.96 0.05
C PHE A 72 -12.09 -9.11 0.42
N LEU A 73 -12.25 -8.20 1.40
CA LEU A 73 -11.16 -7.34 1.85
C LEU A 73 -10.04 -8.16 2.50
N LYS A 74 -10.36 -9.17 3.31
CA LYS A 74 -9.33 -10.09 3.87
C LYS A 74 -8.53 -10.80 2.77
N LYS A 75 -9.21 -11.26 1.71
CA LYS A 75 -8.55 -11.89 0.56
C LYS A 75 -7.61 -10.94 -0.17
N GLU A 76 -8.05 -9.70 -0.40
CA GLU A 76 -7.20 -8.66 -1.00
C GLU A 76 -5.95 -8.41 -0.15
N LEU A 77 -6.08 -8.28 1.18
CA LEU A 77 -4.93 -8.04 2.05
C LEU A 77 -3.89 -9.17 1.96
N ILE A 78 -4.34 -10.43 1.87
CA ILE A 78 -3.45 -11.59 1.67
C ILE A 78 -2.82 -11.54 0.27
N GLN A 79 -3.63 -11.28 -0.76
CA GLN A 79 -3.17 -11.18 -2.15
C GLN A 79 -2.10 -10.08 -2.31
N GLY A 80 -2.23 -8.96 -1.61
CA GLY A 80 -1.25 -7.88 -1.63
C GLY A 80 0.15 -8.33 -1.22
N VAL A 81 0.26 -9.24 -0.24
CA VAL A 81 1.54 -9.85 0.15
C VAL A 81 2.08 -10.75 -0.95
N SER A 82 1.23 -11.53 -1.61
CA SER A 82 1.63 -12.43 -2.70
C SER A 82 2.10 -11.71 -3.98
N LEU A 83 1.83 -10.41 -4.14
CA LEU A 83 2.27 -9.62 -5.29
C LEU A 83 3.77 -9.25 -5.25
N VAL A 84 4.45 -9.49 -4.12
CA VAL A 84 5.87 -9.22 -3.94
C VAL A 84 6.65 -10.52 -3.70
N ASN A 85 7.49 -10.91 -4.66
CA ASN A 85 8.36 -12.09 -4.56
C ASN A 85 9.81 -11.71 -4.23
N PRO A 86 10.54 -12.50 -3.43
CA PRO A 86 10.10 -13.65 -2.62
C PRO A 86 9.22 -13.28 -1.41
N GLY A 87 9.04 -11.99 -1.14
CA GLY A 87 8.25 -11.46 -0.04
C GLY A 87 8.56 -9.97 0.16
N PRO A 88 7.79 -9.27 0.99
CA PRO A 88 8.13 -7.91 1.39
C PRO A 88 9.35 -7.91 2.32
N HIS A 89 10.23 -6.93 2.17
CA HIS A 89 11.25 -6.64 3.17
C HIS A 89 10.68 -5.85 4.35
N ALA A 90 9.62 -5.08 4.10
CA ALA A 90 8.99 -4.25 5.10
C ALA A 90 7.47 -4.21 4.90
N ILE A 91 6.77 -4.02 6.00
CA ILE A 91 5.35 -3.69 6.03
C ILE A 91 5.23 -2.26 6.53
N VAL A 92 4.55 -1.41 5.76
CA VAL A 92 4.30 -0.01 6.12
C VAL A 92 2.85 0.13 6.54
N VAL A 93 2.59 0.76 7.68
CA VAL A 93 1.23 0.97 8.18
C VAL A 93 0.89 2.46 8.12
N GLY A 94 0.01 2.83 7.18
CA GLY A 94 -0.53 4.18 7.09
C GLY A 94 -1.48 4.46 8.25
N LYS A 95 -1.21 5.51 9.01
CA LYS A 95 -2.06 6.01 10.09
C LYS A 95 -2.31 7.49 9.87
N LYS A 96 -3.58 7.91 9.88
CA LYS A 96 -3.92 9.33 9.92
C LYS A 96 -3.94 9.75 11.39
N HIS A 97 -3.02 10.61 11.79
CA HIS A 97 -3.16 11.35 13.04
C HIS A 97 -4.16 12.48 12.82
N GLY A 98 -5.17 12.55 13.68
CA GLY A 98 -6.15 13.63 13.63
C GLY A 98 -5.45 14.94 13.96
N PHE A 99 -5.56 15.92 13.07
CA PHE A 99 -5.85 17.26 13.55
C PHE A 99 -7.37 17.37 13.53
N SER A 100 -7.87 17.87 14.66
CA SER A 100 -9.23 18.38 14.88
C SER A 100 -9.91 18.91 13.63
#